data_AF-A0A5A5RMH0-F1
#
_entry.id   AF-A0A5A5RMH0-F1
#
_cell.length_a   1.000
_cell.length_b   1.000
_cell.length_c   1.000
_cell.angle_alpha   90.00
_cell.angle_beta   90.00
_cell.angle_gamma   90.00
#
_symmetry.space_group_name_H-M   'P 1'
#
loop_
_entity.id
_entity.type
_entity.pdbx_description
1 polymer ?
#
loop_
_entity_poly.entity_id
_entity_poly.type
_entity_poly.pdbx_seq_one_letter_code
_entity_poly.pdbx_strand_id
1 'polypeptide(L)'
;MLFLNDFPITWSHRPYFDLSPYQSGAWHIQGIDYSYRNLVSEVRDTNTSSVNPVTLIHPASFREQLIRETGLFQYPINDPLTLPDELRTERWRVFCEHLEHYRELSPATQLKTINLLSSLCFHEAITRYIPAITDENIGRDPTFARLAYSLAMSKILCQESISTSENLKDFQRIVQYASKESLEVFGAAVELIALHATVFRDIAAVAYWREVAKEALYHFEPSLDRFEFKRLTSVFQRAAVFAPLLRGERQTVIREMDLCQSLAEELTRECKNDTERIAAHENLTTVFESRTKEALWLGDIDLAEERAKKMVAMEPLYSRYRLQLGEILLKQNKFEEAAKIYRSATRLGPPGMAIAWFMAGQCHERLGEIDIACDCYLASLQMDELAISAVEKINKLAPRLGNSMLTDWSTMRLEQLQEQQGGMVSKTKTSYIPEAASALKLAGERELSQI
;
A
#
# COMPACT_ATOMS: atom_id res chain seq x y z
N MET A 1 8.90 -28.11 -11.01
CA MET A 1 8.07 -26.93 -11.29
C MET A 1 7.15 -26.74 -10.10
N LEU A 2 7.13 -25.56 -9.48
CA LEU A 2 6.20 -25.27 -8.39
C LEU A 2 4.84 -24.89 -8.99
N PHE A 3 3.77 -25.39 -8.39
CA PHE A 3 2.39 -25.12 -8.77
C PHE A 3 1.72 -24.18 -7.76
N LEU A 4 0.67 -23.49 -8.21
CA LEU A 4 -0.07 -22.51 -7.39
C LEU A 4 -0.68 -23.11 -6.11
N ASN A 5 -0.92 -24.43 -6.09
CA ASN A 5 -1.50 -25.14 -4.95
C ASN A 5 -0.46 -25.74 -3.99
N ASP A 6 0.84 -25.59 -4.27
CA ASP A 6 1.88 -26.24 -3.48
C ASP A 6 2.10 -25.55 -2.12
N PHE A 7 1.79 -24.26 -2.01
CA PHE A 7 2.02 -23.48 -0.78
C PHE A 7 0.82 -22.59 -0.38
N PRO A 8 0.62 -22.33 0.92
CA PRO A 8 -0.44 -21.43 1.38
C PRO A 8 -0.32 -20.00 0.83
N ILE A 9 0.92 -19.48 0.71
CA ILE A 9 1.18 -18.12 0.21
C ILE A 9 0.78 -18.00 -1.27
N THR A 10 1.12 -19.00 -2.09
CA THR A 10 0.74 -19.01 -3.51
C THR A 10 -0.77 -19.15 -3.68
N TRP A 11 -1.39 -19.97 -2.84
CA TRP A 11 -2.84 -20.17 -2.86
C TRP A 11 -3.61 -18.91 -2.45
N SER A 12 -3.20 -18.21 -1.39
CA SER A 12 -3.85 -16.98 -0.92
C SER A 12 -3.66 -15.78 -1.85
N HIS A 13 -2.58 -15.74 -2.63
CA HIS A 13 -2.27 -14.69 -3.60
C HIS A 13 -2.61 -15.06 -5.05
N ARG A 14 -3.27 -16.21 -5.25
CA ARG A 14 -3.54 -16.79 -6.57
C ARG A 14 -4.07 -15.79 -7.62
N PRO A 15 -5.01 -14.88 -7.29
CA PRO A 15 -5.54 -13.92 -8.26
C PRO A 15 -4.48 -13.00 -8.90
N TYR A 16 -3.34 -12.75 -8.24
CA TYR A 16 -2.24 -11.97 -8.83
C TYR A 16 -1.50 -12.71 -9.97
N PHE A 17 -1.51 -14.04 -9.95
CA PHE A 17 -0.80 -14.86 -10.93
C PHE A 17 -1.66 -15.19 -12.14
N ASP A 18 -2.89 -15.62 -11.89
CA ASP A 18 -3.72 -16.26 -12.92
C ASP A 18 -5.15 -15.70 -12.99
N LEU A 19 -5.46 -14.66 -12.20
CA LEU A 19 -6.79 -14.04 -12.10
C LEU A 19 -7.92 -15.03 -11.74
N SER A 20 -7.59 -16.12 -11.05
CA SER A 20 -8.60 -17.04 -10.51
C SER A 20 -9.59 -16.29 -9.61
N PRO A 21 -10.84 -16.79 -9.49
CA PRO A 21 -11.82 -16.24 -8.56
C PRO A 21 -11.27 -16.14 -7.14
N TYR A 22 -11.74 -15.12 -6.40
CA TYR A 22 -11.43 -15.00 -4.98
C TYR A 22 -11.81 -16.27 -4.23
N GLN A 23 -10.85 -16.88 -3.54
CA GLN A 23 -11.08 -18.08 -2.74
C GLN A 23 -11.11 -17.74 -1.25
N SER A 24 -10.12 -16.96 -0.80
CA SER A 24 -10.02 -16.32 0.53
C SER A 24 -8.80 -15.38 0.51
N GLY A 25 -8.62 -14.53 1.53
CA GLY A 25 -7.46 -13.61 1.60
C GLY A 25 -7.79 -12.24 2.16
N ALA A 26 -6.77 -11.38 2.23
CA ALA A 26 -6.89 -9.97 2.63
C ALA A 26 -7.74 -9.14 1.66
N TRP A 27 -8.14 -7.93 2.06
CA TRP A 27 -9.09 -7.13 1.27
C TRP A 27 -8.57 -6.81 -0.14
N HIS A 28 -7.28 -6.53 -0.31
CA HIS A 28 -6.69 -6.25 -1.63
C HIS A 28 -6.90 -7.38 -2.65
N ILE A 29 -7.00 -8.65 -2.20
CA ILE A 29 -7.32 -9.79 -3.08
C ILE A 29 -8.80 -9.76 -3.50
N GLN A 30 -9.71 -9.40 -2.60
CA GLN A 30 -11.13 -9.20 -2.95
C GLN A 30 -11.31 -8.06 -3.94
N GLY A 31 -10.48 -7.01 -3.82
CA GLY A 31 -10.44 -5.90 -4.76
C GLY A 31 -10.18 -6.35 -6.21
N ILE A 32 -9.31 -7.34 -6.43
CA ILE A 32 -9.05 -7.90 -7.77
C ILE A 32 -10.31 -8.55 -8.35
N ASP A 33 -10.98 -9.39 -7.56
CA ASP A 33 -12.20 -10.09 -8.02
C ASP A 33 -13.34 -9.10 -8.30
N TYR A 34 -13.48 -8.05 -7.49
CA TYR A 34 -14.42 -6.96 -7.75
C TYR A 34 -14.10 -6.23 -9.06
N SER A 35 -12.84 -5.85 -9.28
CA SER A 35 -12.39 -5.20 -10.52
C SER A 35 -12.67 -6.06 -11.75
N TYR A 36 -12.43 -7.37 -11.68
CA TYR A 36 -12.74 -8.29 -12.77
C TYR A 36 -14.25 -8.40 -13.04
N ARG A 37 -15.07 -8.58 -11.99
CA ARG A 37 -16.53 -8.61 -12.15
C ARG A 37 -17.08 -7.32 -12.73
N ASN A 38 -16.52 -6.17 -12.35
CA ASN A 38 -16.91 -4.88 -12.91
C ASN A 38 -16.54 -4.75 -14.39
N LEU A 39 -15.36 -5.26 -14.79
CA LEU A 39 -14.91 -5.31 -16.19
C LEU A 39 -15.92 -6.05 -17.07
N VAL A 40 -16.34 -7.25 -16.68
CA VAL A 40 -17.22 -8.11 -17.48
C VAL A 40 -18.72 -7.81 -17.29
N SER A 41 -19.09 -6.93 -16.36
CA SER A 41 -20.49 -6.56 -16.15
C SER A 41 -21.03 -5.69 -17.30
N GLU A 42 -22.10 -6.18 -17.94
CA GLU A 42 -22.86 -5.47 -18.98
C GLU A 42 -23.72 -4.31 -18.41
N VAL A 43 -23.86 -4.22 -17.09
CA VAL A 43 -24.69 -3.19 -16.44
C VAL A 43 -24.04 -1.83 -16.63
N ARG A 44 -24.68 -0.99 -17.46
CA ARG A 44 -24.43 0.44 -17.55
C ARG A 44 -25.01 1.14 -16.33
N ASP A 45 -24.45 0.91 -15.14
CA ASP A 45 -24.91 1.63 -13.95
C ASP A 45 -24.47 3.09 -14.05
N THR A 46 -25.39 3.93 -14.49
CA THR A 46 -25.24 5.38 -14.60
C THR A 46 -25.40 6.10 -13.26
N ASN A 47 -25.69 5.38 -12.17
CA ASN A 47 -25.81 5.95 -10.82
C ASN A 47 -25.06 5.08 -9.78
N THR A 48 -24.00 5.66 -9.21
CA THR A 48 -23.55 5.48 -7.81
C THR A 48 -23.08 4.12 -7.25
N SER A 49 -22.57 3.14 -8.02
CA SER A 49 -21.97 1.92 -7.38
C SER A 49 -20.89 1.16 -8.19
N SER A 50 -20.12 1.81 -9.07
CA SER A 50 -19.05 1.13 -9.84
C SER A 50 -17.62 1.30 -9.28
N VAL A 51 -17.50 1.89 -8.09
CA VAL A 51 -16.22 2.11 -7.41
C VAL A 51 -15.82 0.85 -6.67
N ASN A 52 -14.58 0.39 -6.87
CA ASN A 52 -14.06 -0.74 -6.12
C ASN A 52 -14.10 -0.41 -4.61
N PRO A 53 -14.81 -1.21 -3.78
CA PRO A 53 -14.90 -0.95 -2.36
C PRO A 53 -13.55 -1.13 -1.64
N VAL A 54 -12.55 -1.68 -2.32
CA VAL A 54 -11.18 -1.81 -1.82
C VAL A 54 -10.30 -0.82 -2.55
N THR A 55 -9.77 0.15 -1.81
CA THR A 55 -8.86 1.19 -2.32
C THR A 55 -7.39 0.86 -2.08
N LEU A 56 -7.11 -0.09 -1.16
CA LEU A 56 -5.76 -0.60 -0.92
C LEU A 56 -5.16 -1.24 -2.18
N ILE A 57 -4.13 -0.60 -2.73
CA ILE A 57 -3.35 -1.06 -3.88
C ILE A 57 -1.87 -1.07 -3.51
N HIS A 58 -1.15 -2.10 -3.97
CA HIS A 58 0.28 -2.25 -3.73
C HIS A 58 1.14 -1.65 -4.87
N PRO A 59 2.39 -1.27 -4.59
CA PRO A 59 3.33 -0.77 -5.61
C PRO A 59 3.62 -1.78 -6.72
N ALA A 60 4.22 -1.30 -7.80
CA ALA A 60 4.73 -2.16 -8.89
C ALA A 60 5.67 -3.27 -8.36
N SER A 61 6.53 -2.94 -7.38
CA SER A 61 7.47 -3.88 -6.76
C SER A 61 6.82 -5.05 -6.02
N PHE A 62 5.53 -4.97 -5.70
CA PHE A 62 4.82 -6.05 -5.03
C PHE A 62 4.75 -7.32 -5.88
N ARG A 63 4.54 -7.20 -7.20
CA ARG A 63 4.52 -8.37 -8.09
C ARG A 63 5.87 -9.07 -8.10
N GLU A 64 6.95 -8.31 -8.19
CA GLU A 64 8.31 -8.85 -8.15
C GLU A 64 8.60 -9.57 -6.83
N GLN A 65 8.24 -8.94 -5.70
CA GLN A 65 8.33 -9.57 -4.37
C GLN A 65 7.54 -10.86 -4.31
N LEU A 66 6.31 -10.86 -4.79
CA LEU A 66 5.46 -12.05 -4.80
C LEU A 66 6.07 -13.20 -5.61
N ILE A 67 6.62 -12.93 -6.78
CA ILE A 67 7.29 -13.96 -7.60
C ILE A 67 8.53 -14.49 -6.89
N ARG A 68 9.37 -13.59 -6.38
CA ARG A 68 10.62 -13.94 -5.70
C ARG A 68 10.39 -14.76 -4.44
N GLU A 69 9.44 -14.36 -3.61
CA GLU A 69 9.11 -15.02 -2.34
C GLU A 69 8.39 -16.36 -2.54
N THR A 70 7.69 -16.56 -3.66
CA THR A 70 6.99 -17.83 -3.96
C THR A 70 7.78 -18.78 -4.85
N GLY A 71 8.83 -18.31 -5.54
CA GLY A 71 9.60 -19.09 -6.51
C GLY A 71 8.84 -19.43 -7.79
N LEU A 72 7.70 -18.78 -8.06
CA LEU A 72 6.87 -19.01 -9.24
C LEU A 72 7.39 -18.24 -10.47
N PHE A 73 8.62 -18.53 -10.88
CA PHE A 73 9.34 -17.86 -11.96
C PHE A 73 8.74 -18.06 -13.37
N GLN A 74 7.64 -18.77 -13.50
CA GLN A 74 6.84 -18.83 -14.72
C GLN A 74 5.80 -17.68 -14.86
N TYR A 75 5.59 -16.87 -13.80
CA TYR A 75 4.70 -15.69 -13.80
C TYR A 75 5.35 -14.28 -13.75
N PRO A 76 6.67 -14.04 -13.93
CA PRO A 76 7.27 -12.71 -13.88
C PRO A 76 6.94 -11.94 -15.16
N ILE A 77 5.81 -11.25 -15.15
CA ILE A 77 5.34 -10.43 -16.27
C ILE A 77 5.08 -8.99 -15.83
N ASN A 78 5.42 -8.05 -16.72
CA ASN A 78 5.18 -6.61 -16.56
C ASN A 78 4.03 -6.11 -17.46
N ASP A 79 3.46 -7.01 -18.27
CA ASP A 79 2.29 -6.78 -19.11
C ASP A 79 1.43 -8.04 -19.14
N PRO A 80 0.10 -7.97 -18.90
CA PRO A 80 -0.72 -9.17 -18.90
C PRO A 80 -0.72 -9.95 -20.21
N LEU A 81 -0.47 -9.28 -21.35
CA LEU A 81 -0.38 -9.90 -22.67
C LEU A 81 0.85 -10.79 -22.84
N THR A 82 1.85 -10.71 -21.97
CA THR A 82 3.07 -11.53 -22.08
C THR A 82 2.98 -12.83 -21.27
N LEU A 83 1.88 -13.09 -20.55
CA LEU A 83 1.69 -14.39 -19.88
C LEU A 83 1.55 -15.50 -20.94
N PRO A 84 2.28 -16.62 -20.88
CA PRO A 84 2.11 -17.74 -21.80
C PRO A 84 0.68 -18.29 -21.81
N ASP A 85 0.15 -18.66 -22.99
CA ASP A 85 -1.25 -19.10 -23.16
C ASP A 85 -1.64 -20.30 -22.29
N GLU A 86 -0.69 -21.20 -22.05
CA GLU A 86 -0.83 -22.38 -21.18
C GLU A 86 -1.03 -22.03 -19.70
N LEU A 87 -0.62 -20.83 -19.27
CA LEU A 87 -0.81 -20.32 -17.91
C LEU A 87 -2.03 -19.40 -17.78
N ARG A 88 -2.66 -19.01 -18.90
CA ARG A 88 -3.84 -18.14 -18.88
C ARG A 88 -5.07 -18.93 -18.44
N THR A 89 -5.72 -18.49 -17.37
CA THR A 89 -7.09 -18.93 -17.07
C THR A 89 -8.07 -18.26 -18.03
N GLU A 90 -9.33 -18.70 -18.00
CA GLU A 90 -10.38 -18.06 -18.79
C GLU A 90 -10.55 -16.57 -18.46
N ARG A 91 -10.50 -16.22 -17.16
CA ARG A 91 -10.58 -14.82 -16.73
C ARG A 91 -9.42 -13.99 -17.28
N TRP A 92 -8.22 -14.58 -17.30
CA TRP A 92 -7.05 -13.93 -17.88
C TRP A 92 -7.17 -13.74 -19.39
N ARG A 93 -7.71 -14.72 -20.13
CA ARG A 93 -7.94 -14.60 -21.58
C ARG A 93 -8.91 -13.46 -21.91
N VAL A 94 -10.04 -13.38 -21.20
CA VAL A 94 -10.99 -12.26 -21.34
C VAL A 94 -10.31 -10.92 -21.06
N PHE A 95 -9.44 -10.86 -20.04
CA PHE A 95 -8.69 -9.65 -19.75
C PHE A 95 -7.70 -9.28 -20.86
N CYS A 96 -6.98 -10.25 -21.42
CA CYS A 96 -6.11 -10.04 -22.57
C CYS A 96 -6.88 -9.51 -23.78
N GLU A 97 -8.06 -10.03 -24.08
CA GLU A 97 -8.91 -9.56 -25.19
C GLU A 97 -9.26 -8.06 -25.06
N HIS A 98 -9.56 -7.61 -23.84
CA HIS A 98 -9.82 -6.19 -23.56
C HIS A 98 -8.56 -5.33 -23.75
N LEU A 99 -7.38 -5.85 -23.40
CA LEU A 99 -6.12 -5.13 -23.55
C LEU A 99 -5.66 -5.04 -25.00
N GLU A 100 -5.83 -6.11 -25.78
CA GLU A 100 -5.52 -6.15 -27.22
C GLU A 100 -6.32 -5.09 -27.99
N HIS A 101 -7.60 -4.94 -27.66
CA HIS A 101 -8.51 -3.98 -28.31
C HIS A 101 -8.66 -2.67 -27.52
N TYR A 102 -7.79 -2.39 -26.55
CA TYR A 102 -7.99 -1.32 -25.56
C TYR A 102 -8.30 0.05 -26.18
N ARG A 103 -7.64 0.39 -27.30
CA ARG A 103 -7.83 1.69 -27.99
C ARG A 103 -9.19 1.82 -28.67
N GLU A 104 -9.85 0.71 -28.98
CA GLU A 104 -11.15 0.64 -29.64
C GLU A 104 -12.30 0.59 -28.62
N LEU A 105 -11.99 0.30 -27.35
CA LEU A 105 -12.96 0.26 -26.27
C LEU A 105 -13.56 1.63 -25.96
N SER A 106 -14.78 1.63 -25.45
CA SER A 106 -15.39 2.83 -24.87
C SER A 106 -14.57 3.36 -23.68
N PRO A 107 -14.55 4.68 -23.40
CA PRO A 107 -13.83 5.22 -22.23
C PRO A 107 -14.20 4.53 -20.91
N ALA A 108 -15.48 4.18 -20.72
CA ALA A 108 -15.93 3.49 -19.51
C ALA A 108 -15.32 2.08 -19.40
N THR A 109 -15.23 1.34 -20.49
CA THR A 109 -14.60 0.01 -20.53
C THR A 109 -13.07 0.12 -20.40
N GLN A 110 -12.46 1.16 -20.98
CA GLN A 110 -11.04 1.48 -20.76
C GLN A 110 -10.77 1.67 -19.27
N LEU A 111 -11.55 2.50 -18.58
CA LEU A 111 -11.41 2.73 -17.15
C LEU A 111 -11.55 1.43 -16.33
N LYS A 112 -12.55 0.58 -16.64
CA LYS A 112 -12.70 -0.72 -15.99
C LYS A 112 -11.47 -1.62 -16.19
N THR A 113 -10.89 -1.60 -17.39
CA THR A 113 -9.68 -2.36 -17.74
C THR A 113 -8.46 -1.84 -16.96
N ILE A 114 -8.30 -0.52 -16.86
CA ILE A 114 -7.25 0.13 -16.05
C ILE A 114 -7.42 -0.20 -14.55
N ASN A 115 -8.64 -0.20 -14.03
CA ASN A 115 -8.89 -0.54 -12.63
C ASN A 115 -8.45 -1.96 -12.31
N LEU A 116 -8.67 -2.92 -13.23
CA LEU A 116 -8.17 -4.28 -13.07
C LEU A 116 -6.63 -4.37 -13.15
N LEU A 117 -6.00 -3.67 -14.10
CA LEU A 117 -4.53 -3.54 -14.12
C LEU A 117 -3.99 -3.02 -12.78
N SER A 118 -4.66 -2.02 -12.22
CA SER A 118 -4.25 -1.37 -10.97
C SER A 118 -4.39 -2.32 -9.78
N SER A 119 -5.52 -3.03 -9.65
CA SER A 119 -5.70 -4.04 -8.59
C SER A 119 -4.69 -5.18 -8.68
N LEU A 120 -4.21 -5.52 -9.88
CA LEU A 120 -3.19 -6.53 -10.14
C LEU A 120 -1.75 -5.99 -10.03
N CYS A 121 -1.58 -4.70 -9.71
CA CYS A 121 -0.31 -4.00 -9.56
C CYS A 121 0.52 -3.86 -10.86
N PHE A 122 -0.12 -3.82 -12.03
CA PHE A 122 0.52 -3.57 -13.33
C PHE A 122 0.65 -2.06 -13.63
N HIS A 123 1.22 -1.29 -12.69
CA HIS A 123 1.29 0.17 -12.81
C HIS A 123 2.13 0.65 -14.00
N GLU A 124 3.22 -0.05 -14.32
CA GLU A 124 4.02 0.24 -15.50
C GLU A 124 3.26 -0.01 -16.81
N ALA A 125 2.34 -0.99 -16.83
CA ALA A 125 1.50 -1.23 -17.99
C ALA A 125 0.48 -0.10 -18.15
N ILE A 126 -0.11 0.38 -17.04
CA ILE A 126 -1.08 1.49 -17.06
C ILE A 126 -0.50 2.73 -17.74
N THR A 127 0.77 3.07 -17.49
CA THR A 127 1.41 4.23 -18.13
C THR A 127 1.61 4.07 -19.64
N ARG A 128 1.59 2.84 -20.16
CA ARG A 128 1.65 2.54 -21.60
C ARG A 128 0.26 2.49 -22.25
N TYR A 129 -0.73 1.94 -21.55
CA TYR A 129 -2.08 1.80 -22.07
C TYR A 129 -2.86 3.12 -22.07
N ILE A 130 -2.71 3.96 -21.05
CA ILE A 130 -3.40 5.26 -21.00
C ILE A 130 -2.72 6.24 -21.96
N PRO A 131 -3.39 6.70 -23.03
CA PRO A 131 -2.83 7.71 -23.93
C PRO A 131 -2.72 9.07 -23.22
N ALA A 132 -1.97 10.01 -23.80
CA ALA A 132 -1.93 11.37 -23.29
C ALA A 132 -3.34 11.98 -23.25
N ILE A 133 -3.84 12.26 -22.05
CA ILE A 133 -5.16 12.87 -21.83
C ILE A 133 -4.96 14.39 -21.86
N THR A 134 -5.73 15.13 -22.67
CA THR A 134 -5.68 16.60 -22.75
C THR A 134 -6.49 17.26 -21.63
N ASP A 135 -6.18 18.52 -21.31
CA ASP A 135 -6.92 19.30 -20.30
C ASP A 135 -8.41 19.42 -20.65
N GLU A 136 -8.69 19.63 -21.95
CA GLU A 136 -10.05 19.66 -22.49
C GLU A 136 -10.82 18.36 -22.23
N ASN A 137 -10.17 17.20 -22.42
CA ASN A 137 -10.81 15.90 -22.17
C ASN A 137 -11.08 15.68 -20.68
N ILE A 138 -10.17 16.11 -19.80
CA ILE A 138 -10.37 16.05 -18.34
C ILE A 138 -11.62 16.83 -17.93
N GLY A 139 -11.83 18.03 -18.49
CA GLY A 139 -13.00 18.86 -18.15
C GLY A 139 -14.30 18.41 -18.81
N ARG A 140 -14.24 17.71 -19.94
CA ARG A 140 -15.42 17.33 -20.73
C ARG A 140 -16.11 16.05 -20.24
N ASP A 141 -15.34 15.05 -19.79
CA ASP A 141 -15.88 13.72 -19.41
C ASP A 141 -15.25 13.24 -18.09
N PRO A 142 -16.06 12.94 -17.05
CA PRO A 142 -15.56 12.39 -15.78
C PRO A 142 -14.70 11.12 -15.94
N THR A 143 -14.93 10.34 -16.98
CA THR A 143 -14.15 9.13 -17.27
C THR A 143 -12.69 9.46 -17.59
N PHE A 144 -12.43 10.55 -18.33
CA PHE A 144 -11.07 10.98 -18.60
C PHE A 144 -10.39 11.57 -17.36
N ALA A 145 -11.13 12.26 -16.48
CA ALA A 145 -10.62 12.68 -15.17
C ALA A 145 -10.21 11.46 -14.32
N ARG A 146 -11.02 10.38 -14.33
CA ARG A 146 -10.70 9.12 -13.63
C ARG A 146 -9.47 8.43 -14.19
N LEU A 147 -9.37 8.33 -15.52
CA LEU A 147 -8.18 7.78 -16.18
C LEU A 147 -6.93 8.60 -15.86
N ALA A 148 -7.03 9.94 -15.82
CA ALA A 148 -5.94 10.82 -15.42
C ALA A 148 -5.53 10.58 -13.96
N TYR A 149 -6.50 10.40 -13.07
CA TYR A 149 -6.25 10.06 -11.66
C TYR A 149 -5.55 8.70 -11.52
N SER A 150 -6.04 7.65 -12.20
CA SER A 150 -5.41 6.32 -12.20
C SER A 150 -3.97 6.36 -12.74
N LEU A 151 -3.71 7.19 -13.76
CA LEU A 151 -2.38 7.41 -14.30
C LEU A 151 -1.47 8.10 -13.29
N ALA A 152 -1.93 9.17 -12.64
CA ALA A 152 -1.19 9.90 -11.62
C ALA A 152 -0.81 8.97 -10.44
N MET A 153 -1.77 8.21 -9.93
CA MET A 153 -1.54 7.21 -8.88
C MET A 153 -0.54 6.13 -9.33
N SER A 154 -0.66 5.62 -10.57
CA SER A 154 0.24 4.59 -11.08
C SER A 154 1.68 5.09 -11.22
N LYS A 155 1.89 6.36 -11.61
CA LYS A 155 3.23 6.96 -11.63
C LYS A 155 3.86 6.99 -10.23
N ILE A 156 3.09 7.34 -9.19
CA ILE A 156 3.57 7.28 -7.79
C ILE A 156 3.91 5.83 -7.40
N LEU A 157 3.04 4.88 -7.74
CA LEU A 157 3.19 3.47 -7.38
C LEU A 157 4.31 2.75 -8.14
N CYS A 158 4.82 3.33 -9.23
CA CYS A 158 6.04 2.90 -9.92
C CYS A 158 7.32 3.53 -9.36
N GLN A 159 7.24 4.71 -8.75
CA GLN A 159 8.43 5.45 -8.35
C GLN A 159 9.03 4.88 -7.04
N GLU A 160 10.34 4.67 -7.07
CA GLU A 160 11.15 4.42 -5.87
C GLU A 160 11.15 5.61 -4.90
N SER A 161 11.01 6.84 -5.43
CA SER A 161 10.95 8.08 -4.65
C SER A 161 9.76 8.96 -5.03
N ILE A 162 8.83 9.14 -4.09
CA ILE A 162 7.58 9.90 -4.26
C ILE A 162 7.84 11.44 -4.30
N SER A 163 9.08 11.87 -4.06
CA SER A 163 9.48 13.28 -3.88
C SER A 163 9.67 14.14 -5.13
N THR A 164 9.13 13.72 -6.27
CA THR A 164 9.23 14.52 -7.50
C THR A 164 8.12 15.57 -7.55
N SER A 165 8.47 16.80 -7.93
CA SER A 165 7.48 17.87 -8.19
C SER A 165 6.50 17.51 -9.31
N GLU A 166 6.84 16.52 -10.14
CA GLU A 166 5.99 16.02 -11.22
C GLU A 166 4.75 15.29 -10.69
N ASN A 167 4.85 14.55 -9.57
CA ASN A 167 3.72 13.86 -8.97
C ASN A 167 2.62 14.84 -8.52
N LEU A 168 2.99 16.03 -8.03
CA LEU A 168 2.04 17.06 -7.64
C LEU A 168 1.29 17.63 -8.85
N LYS A 169 1.98 17.81 -9.98
CA LYS A 169 1.41 18.47 -11.17
C LYS A 169 0.23 17.71 -11.75
N ASP A 170 0.29 16.37 -11.76
CA ASP A 170 -0.79 15.55 -12.31
C ASP A 170 -2.09 15.71 -11.48
N PHE A 171 -2.02 15.72 -10.14
CA PHE A 171 -3.19 15.96 -9.30
C PHE A 171 -3.68 17.41 -9.35
N GLN A 172 -2.76 18.38 -9.36
CA GLN A 172 -3.11 19.80 -9.51
C GLN A 172 -3.86 20.05 -10.81
N ARG A 173 -3.41 19.42 -11.89
CA ARG A 173 -4.06 19.45 -13.21
C ARG A 173 -5.48 18.88 -13.17
N ILE A 174 -5.70 17.76 -12.47
CA ILE A 174 -7.05 17.20 -12.28
C ILE A 174 -7.94 18.21 -11.53
N VAL A 175 -7.47 18.77 -10.42
CA VAL A 175 -8.25 19.77 -9.67
C VAL A 175 -8.56 21.01 -10.50
N GLN A 176 -7.62 21.44 -11.36
CA GLN A 176 -7.77 22.62 -12.19
C GLN A 176 -8.81 22.46 -13.30
N TYR A 177 -8.86 21.29 -13.94
CA TYR A 177 -9.63 21.10 -15.18
C TYR A 177 -10.87 20.23 -15.06
N ALA A 178 -10.93 19.30 -14.09
CA ALA A 178 -12.11 18.46 -13.91
C ALA A 178 -13.29 19.27 -13.35
N SER A 179 -14.50 18.72 -13.46
CA SER A 179 -15.69 19.33 -12.85
C SER A 179 -15.49 19.45 -11.33
N LYS A 180 -15.81 20.62 -10.76
CA LYS A 180 -15.69 20.86 -9.31
C LYS A 180 -16.54 19.91 -8.46
N GLU A 181 -17.60 19.38 -9.04
CA GLU A 181 -18.52 18.42 -8.42
C GLU A 181 -18.13 16.96 -8.72
N SER A 182 -16.85 16.69 -9.02
CA SER A 182 -16.35 15.35 -9.38
C SER A 182 -15.54 14.71 -8.25
N LEU A 183 -15.70 13.40 -8.07
CA LEU A 183 -14.97 12.63 -7.05
C LEU A 183 -13.46 12.70 -7.24
N GLU A 184 -13.02 12.96 -8.47
CA GLU A 184 -11.63 13.05 -8.87
C GLU A 184 -10.99 14.35 -8.35
N VAL A 185 -11.73 15.46 -8.28
CA VAL A 185 -11.26 16.69 -7.62
C VAL A 185 -11.08 16.46 -6.13
N PHE A 186 -12.07 15.83 -5.47
CA PHE A 186 -11.98 15.49 -4.05
C PHE A 186 -10.78 14.55 -3.78
N GLY A 187 -10.67 13.46 -4.53
CA GLY A 187 -9.58 12.50 -4.42
C GLY A 187 -8.21 13.16 -4.65
N ALA A 188 -8.06 13.95 -5.71
CA ALA A 188 -6.82 14.65 -6.02
C ALA A 188 -6.44 15.66 -4.91
N ALA A 189 -7.40 16.39 -4.36
CA ALA A 189 -7.14 17.29 -3.24
C ALA A 189 -6.71 16.54 -1.97
N VAL A 190 -7.34 15.39 -1.67
CA VAL A 190 -6.93 14.51 -0.56
C VAL A 190 -5.50 13.98 -0.75
N GLU A 191 -5.14 13.55 -1.96
CA GLU A 191 -3.76 13.11 -2.25
C GLU A 191 -2.75 14.26 -2.13
N LEU A 192 -3.11 15.46 -2.58
CA LEU A 192 -2.26 16.64 -2.45
C LEU A 192 -2.02 17.02 -0.98
N ILE A 193 -3.04 16.89 -0.12
CA ILE A 193 -2.86 17.05 1.34
C ILE A 193 -1.82 16.04 1.85
N ALA A 194 -1.97 14.76 1.49
CA ALA A 194 -1.07 13.71 1.93
C ALA A 194 0.36 13.98 1.47
N LEU A 195 0.60 14.17 0.17
CA LEU A 195 1.92 14.41 -0.42
C LEU A 195 2.60 15.66 0.17
N HIS A 196 1.88 16.78 0.29
CA HIS A 196 2.45 17.98 0.91
C HIS A 196 2.78 17.76 2.39
N ALA A 197 2.02 16.93 3.11
CA ALA A 197 2.28 16.64 4.51
C ALA A 197 3.40 15.63 4.76
N THR A 198 3.49 14.58 3.95
CA THR A 198 4.42 13.45 4.15
C THR A 198 5.78 13.69 3.50
N VAL A 199 5.79 14.36 2.35
CA VAL A 199 6.99 14.52 1.52
C VAL A 199 7.57 15.91 1.66
N PHE A 200 6.75 16.95 1.44
CA PHE A 200 7.24 18.33 1.36
C PHE A 200 7.20 19.08 2.70
N ARG A 201 6.42 18.58 3.68
CA ARG A 201 6.17 19.21 4.99
C ARG A 201 5.66 20.66 4.85
N ASP A 202 4.90 20.95 3.79
CA ASP A 202 4.40 22.28 3.48
C ASP A 202 3.05 22.54 4.16
N ILE A 203 3.09 23.20 5.31
CA ILE A 203 1.90 23.50 6.13
C ILE A 203 0.92 24.43 5.39
N ALA A 204 1.42 25.36 4.58
CA ALA A 204 0.57 26.32 3.87
C ALA A 204 -0.19 25.63 2.74
N ALA A 205 0.50 24.80 1.95
CA ALA A 205 -0.13 23.98 0.92
C ALA A 205 -1.12 22.97 1.52
N VAL A 206 -0.77 22.32 2.63
CA VAL A 206 -1.69 21.41 3.35
C VAL A 206 -2.98 22.13 3.77
N ALA A 207 -2.87 23.35 4.30
CA ALA A 207 -4.04 24.14 4.68
C ALA A 207 -4.89 24.54 3.47
N TYR A 208 -4.26 24.93 2.36
CA TYR A 208 -4.93 25.26 1.11
C TYR A 208 -5.71 24.06 0.56
N TRP A 209 -5.05 22.92 0.37
CA TRP A 209 -5.69 21.72 -0.17
C TRP A 209 -6.75 21.13 0.76
N ARG A 210 -6.63 21.34 2.08
CA ARG A 210 -7.68 21.01 3.05
C ARG A 210 -8.99 21.75 2.76
N GLU A 211 -8.95 23.05 2.47
CA GLU A 211 -10.16 23.80 2.13
C GLU A 211 -10.71 23.39 0.76
N VAL A 212 -9.84 23.15 -0.23
CA VAL A 212 -10.28 22.63 -1.55
C VAL A 212 -11.00 21.29 -1.42
N ALA A 213 -10.45 20.34 -0.66
CA ALA A 213 -11.06 19.03 -0.43
C ALA A 213 -12.40 19.14 0.33
N LYS A 214 -12.48 20.08 1.28
CA LYS A 214 -13.69 20.35 2.05
C LYS A 214 -14.81 20.94 1.19
N GLU A 215 -14.49 21.92 0.34
CA GLU A 215 -15.43 22.50 -0.62
C GLU A 215 -15.94 21.42 -1.59
N ALA A 216 -15.03 20.61 -2.15
CA ALA A 216 -15.38 19.50 -3.01
C ALA A 216 -16.31 18.48 -2.32
N LEU A 217 -16.06 18.16 -1.04
CA LEU A 217 -16.91 17.27 -0.26
C LEU A 217 -18.33 17.81 -0.10
N TYR A 218 -18.50 19.10 0.20
CA TYR A 218 -19.84 19.68 0.40
C TYR A 218 -20.69 19.72 -0.88
N HIS A 219 -20.07 19.77 -2.06
CA HIS A 219 -20.79 19.65 -3.32
C HIS A 219 -21.52 18.30 -3.46
N PHE A 220 -21.07 17.25 -2.77
CA PHE A 220 -21.70 15.94 -2.80
C PHE A 220 -22.85 15.75 -1.82
N GLU A 221 -22.99 16.61 -0.82
CA GLU A 221 -24.01 16.45 0.23
C GLU A 221 -25.44 16.28 -0.33
N PRO A 222 -25.85 16.99 -1.40
CA PRO A 222 -27.19 16.82 -1.99
C PRO A 222 -27.33 15.60 -2.90
N SER A 223 -26.22 15.01 -3.38
CA SER A 223 -26.22 14.07 -4.51
C SER A 223 -25.78 12.64 -4.16
N LEU A 224 -24.98 12.46 -3.11
CA LEU A 224 -24.58 11.14 -2.62
C LEU A 224 -25.58 10.60 -1.60
N ASP A 225 -25.69 9.27 -1.54
CA ASP A 225 -26.39 8.64 -0.43
C ASP A 225 -25.63 8.86 0.89
N ARG A 226 -26.35 8.67 2.00
CA ARG A 226 -25.83 8.92 3.35
C ARG A 226 -24.60 8.08 3.68
N PHE A 227 -24.50 6.85 3.16
CA PHE A 227 -23.37 5.96 3.43
C PHE A 227 -22.12 6.47 2.71
N GLU A 228 -22.20 6.73 1.40
CA GLU A 228 -21.06 7.22 0.62
C GLU A 228 -20.60 8.60 1.09
N PHE A 229 -21.52 9.53 1.37
CA PHE A 229 -21.15 10.83 1.92
C PHE A 229 -20.41 10.71 3.26
N LYS A 230 -20.88 9.83 4.15
CA LYS A 230 -20.21 9.55 5.44
C LYS A 230 -18.84 8.91 5.24
N ARG A 231 -18.70 7.99 4.27
CA ARG A 231 -17.42 7.36 3.91
C ARG A 231 -16.42 8.40 3.42
N LEU A 232 -16.80 9.26 2.47
CA LEU A 232 -15.94 10.35 1.99
C LEU A 232 -15.60 11.35 3.09
N THR A 233 -16.55 11.62 4.00
CA THR A 233 -16.28 12.45 5.18
C THR A 233 -15.21 11.81 6.08
N SER A 234 -15.28 10.50 6.35
CA SER A 234 -14.26 9.78 7.10
C SER A 234 -12.88 9.87 6.42
N VAL A 235 -12.82 9.65 5.11
CA VAL A 235 -11.58 9.80 4.31
C VAL A 235 -11.02 11.22 4.41
N PHE A 236 -11.88 12.24 4.26
CA PHE A 236 -11.49 13.63 4.38
C PHE A 236 -10.92 13.97 5.76
N GLN A 237 -11.60 13.58 6.85
CA GLN A 237 -11.13 13.87 8.21
C GLN A 237 -9.75 13.28 8.47
N ARG A 238 -9.49 12.06 7.97
CA ARG A 238 -8.18 11.40 8.06
C ARG A 238 -7.08 12.19 7.35
N ALA A 239 -7.38 12.84 6.23
CA ALA A 239 -6.42 13.69 5.52
C ALA A 239 -6.29 15.08 6.17
N ALA A 240 -7.41 15.69 6.54
CA ALA A 240 -7.48 17.03 7.12
C ALA A 240 -6.64 17.18 8.40
N VAL A 241 -6.48 16.09 9.17
CA VAL A 241 -5.69 16.05 10.40
C VAL A 241 -4.21 16.39 10.19
N PHE A 242 -3.67 16.26 8.97
CA PHE A 242 -2.28 16.59 8.71
C PHE A 242 -1.96 18.07 9.00
N ALA A 243 -2.93 18.97 8.82
CA ALA A 243 -2.74 20.40 9.10
C ALA A 243 -2.44 20.66 10.59
N PRO A 244 -3.31 20.30 11.56
CA PRO A 244 -3.01 20.45 12.98
C PRO A 244 -1.85 19.56 13.45
N LEU A 245 -1.65 18.39 12.85
CA LEU A 245 -0.53 17.51 13.18
C LEU A 245 0.82 18.19 12.93
N LEU A 246 1.02 18.79 11.75
CA LEU A 246 2.28 19.49 11.42
C LEU A 246 2.51 20.73 12.28
N ARG A 247 1.45 21.33 12.84
CA ARG A 247 1.54 22.45 13.78
C ARG A 247 1.75 22.02 15.23
N GLY A 248 1.72 20.72 15.52
CA GLY A 248 1.86 20.20 16.88
C GLY A 248 0.62 20.38 17.76
N GLU A 249 -0.56 20.60 17.16
CA GLU A 249 -1.81 20.88 17.89
C GLU A 249 -2.45 19.59 18.45
N ARG A 250 -1.85 19.02 19.50
CA ARG A 250 -2.22 17.73 20.10
C ARG A 250 -3.73 17.54 20.31
N GLN A 251 -4.39 18.49 20.97
CA GLN A 251 -5.81 18.36 21.28
C GLN A 251 -6.71 18.42 20.04
N THR A 252 -6.31 19.20 19.02
CA THR A 252 -7.03 19.27 17.74
C THR A 252 -6.91 17.95 16.99
N VAL A 253 -5.71 17.38 16.93
CA VAL A 253 -5.44 16.07 16.30
C VAL A 253 -6.32 14.99 16.92
N ILE A 254 -6.32 14.88 18.25
CA ILE A 254 -7.13 13.88 18.98
C ILE A 254 -8.61 14.01 18.63
N ARG A 255 -9.15 15.23 18.72
CA ARG A 255 -10.57 15.49 18.44
C ARG A 255 -10.95 15.15 17.00
N GLU A 256 -10.14 15.55 16.03
CA GLU A 256 -10.41 15.26 14.61
C GLU A 256 -10.29 13.75 14.30
N MET A 257 -9.32 13.06 14.92
CA MET A 257 -9.17 11.61 14.77
C MET A 257 -10.27 10.81 15.47
N ASP A 258 -10.79 11.28 16.61
CA ASP A 258 -11.94 10.68 17.28
C ASP A 258 -13.19 10.76 16.40
N LEU A 259 -13.44 11.91 15.77
CA LEU A 259 -14.52 12.07 14.79
C LEU A 259 -14.33 11.12 13.60
N CYS A 260 -13.12 11.07 13.04
CA CYS A 260 -12.79 10.19 11.93
C CYS A 260 -13.08 8.72 12.25
N GLN A 261 -12.69 8.27 13.46
CA GLN A 261 -12.94 6.91 13.94
C GLN A 261 -14.44 6.66 14.16
N SER A 262 -15.17 7.58 14.81
CA SER A 262 -16.61 7.43 15.04
C SER A 262 -17.37 7.24 13.73
N LEU A 263 -17.06 8.05 12.71
CA LEU A 263 -17.66 7.92 11.38
C LEU A 263 -17.37 6.53 10.77
N ALA A 264 -16.13 6.06 10.86
CA ALA A 264 -15.74 4.76 10.32
C ALA A 264 -16.43 3.59 11.03
N GLU A 265 -16.59 3.65 12.35
CA GLU A 265 -17.32 2.64 13.13
C GLU A 265 -18.82 2.69 12.89
N GLU A 266 -19.41 3.85 12.60
CA GLU A 266 -20.81 3.93 12.20
C GLU A 266 -21.06 3.28 10.84
N LEU A 267 -20.15 3.45 9.88
CA LEU A 267 -20.28 2.82 8.56
C LEU A 267 -20.38 1.30 8.67
N THR A 268 -19.61 0.66 9.58
CA THR A 268 -19.69 -0.80 9.75
C THR A 268 -21.02 -1.26 10.35
N ARG A 269 -21.70 -0.40 11.13
CA ARG A 269 -23.04 -0.66 11.69
C ARG A 269 -24.17 -0.39 10.70
N GLU A 270 -23.96 0.56 9.78
CA GLU A 270 -24.99 1.03 8.85
C GLU A 270 -24.95 0.34 7.48
N CYS A 271 -23.88 -0.38 7.15
CA CYS A 271 -23.73 -1.08 5.86
C CYS A 271 -24.88 -2.06 5.60
N LYS A 272 -25.42 -2.05 4.37
CA LYS A 272 -26.64 -2.78 4.00
C LYS A 272 -26.40 -3.94 3.03
N ASN A 273 -25.24 -3.95 2.40
CA ASN A 273 -24.86 -4.95 1.40
C ASN A 273 -23.36 -5.28 1.52
N ASP A 274 -22.93 -6.29 0.76
CA ASP A 274 -21.57 -6.79 0.80
C ASP A 274 -20.53 -5.75 0.35
N THR A 275 -20.85 -4.92 -0.64
CA THR A 275 -19.97 -3.86 -1.14
C THR A 275 -19.75 -2.79 -0.06
N GLU A 276 -20.83 -2.29 0.55
CA GLU A 276 -20.76 -1.35 1.66
C GLU A 276 -20.04 -1.95 2.86
N ARG A 277 -20.25 -3.23 3.17
CA ARG A 277 -19.56 -3.92 4.25
C ARG A 277 -18.04 -3.90 4.02
N ILE A 278 -17.59 -4.28 2.82
CA ILE A 278 -16.16 -4.27 2.48
C ILE A 278 -15.60 -2.85 2.58
N ALA A 279 -16.26 -1.86 1.97
CA ALA A 279 -15.83 -0.47 2.01
C ALA A 279 -15.75 0.10 3.44
N ALA A 280 -16.72 -0.24 4.29
CA ALA A 280 -16.74 0.20 5.69
C ALA A 280 -15.58 -0.42 6.50
N HIS A 281 -15.32 -1.72 6.33
CA HIS A 281 -14.25 -2.42 7.06
C HIS A 281 -12.87 -2.02 6.56
N GLU A 282 -12.70 -1.81 5.26
CA GLU A 282 -11.45 -1.30 4.66
C GLU A 282 -11.17 0.13 5.12
N ASN A 283 -12.18 1.01 5.12
CA ASN A 283 -12.06 2.36 5.68
C ASN A 283 -11.72 2.33 7.18
N LEU A 284 -12.40 1.51 7.98
CA LEU A 284 -12.13 1.37 9.41
C LEU A 284 -10.69 0.91 9.67
N THR A 285 -10.20 -0.06 8.91
CA THR A 285 -8.85 -0.59 9.05
C THR A 285 -7.79 0.49 8.70
N THR A 286 -8.04 1.27 7.65
CA THR A 286 -7.21 2.43 7.27
C THR A 286 -7.20 3.51 8.35
N VAL A 287 -8.35 3.77 8.99
CA VAL A 287 -8.44 4.72 10.11
C VAL A 287 -7.62 4.22 11.31
N PHE A 288 -7.72 2.92 11.65
CA PHE A 288 -6.91 2.35 12.73
C PHE A 288 -5.40 2.40 12.43
N GLU A 289 -4.99 2.32 11.15
CA GLU A 289 -3.60 2.56 10.76
C GLU A 289 -3.16 3.99 11.12
N SER A 290 -3.97 5.00 10.81
CA SER A 290 -3.70 6.39 11.20
C SER A 290 -3.75 6.58 12.72
N ARG A 291 -4.71 5.98 13.42
CA ARG A 291 -4.84 6.04 14.89
C ARG A 291 -3.65 5.40 15.59
N THR A 292 -3.11 4.30 15.06
CA THR A 292 -1.90 3.67 15.62
C THR A 292 -0.71 4.62 15.56
N LYS A 293 -0.54 5.33 14.45
CA LYS A 293 0.55 6.30 14.28
C LYS A 293 0.34 7.58 15.07
N GLU A 294 -0.89 8.04 15.22
CA GLU A 294 -1.25 9.12 16.13
C GLU A 294 -0.83 8.78 17.56
N ALA A 295 -1.12 7.56 18.04
CA ALA A 295 -0.72 7.13 19.38
C ALA A 295 0.81 7.13 19.55
N LEU A 296 1.54 6.65 18.54
CA LEU A 296 3.02 6.75 18.52
C LEU A 296 3.51 8.20 18.53
N TRP A 297 2.85 9.10 17.81
CA TRP A 297 3.18 10.53 17.80
C TRP A 297 2.86 11.24 19.12
N LEU A 298 1.85 10.77 19.86
CA LEU A 298 1.55 11.22 21.21
C LEU A 298 2.51 10.64 22.27
N GLY A 299 3.36 9.68 21.90
CA GLY A 299 4.21 8.94 22.83
C GLY A 299 3.48 7.85 23.63
N ASP A 300 2.21 7.58 23.31
CA ASP A 300 1.39 6.55 23.97
C ASP A 300 1.56 5.21 23.25
N ILE A 301 2.64 4.49 23.60
CA ILE A 301 3.01 3.23 22.96
C ILE A 301 2.02 2.11 23.31
N ASP A 302 1.43 2.12 24.50
CA ASP A 302 0.45 1.11 24.92
C ASP A 302 -0.85 1.23 24.12
N LEU A 303 -1.31 2.46 23.89
CA LEU A 303 -2.44 2.73 23.00
C LEU A 303 -2.12 2.37 21.54
N ALA A 304 -0.88 2.58 21.09
CA ALA A 304 -0.44 2.13 19.76
C ALA A 304 -0.51 0.61 19.63
N GLU A 305 -0.09 -0.14 20.66
CA GLU A 305 -0.18 -1.60 20.69
C GLU A 305 -1.64 -2.08 20.63
N GLU A 306 -2.53 -1.48 21.43
CA GLU A 306 -3.96 -1.82 21.42
C GLU A 306 -4.57 -1.64 20.02
N ARG A 307 -4.28 -0.50 19.38
CA ARG A 307 -4.80 -0.16 18.04
C ARG A 307 -4.21 -1.08 16.97
N ALA A 308 -2.92 -1.40 17.03
CA ALA A 308 -2.28 -2.34 16.13
C ALA A 308 -2.84 -3.77 16.27
N LYS A 309 -3.13 -4.22 17.49
CA LYS A 309 -3.82 -5.50 17.73
C LYS A 309 -5.21 -5.54 17.09
N LYS A 310 -5.97 -4.43 17.17
CA LYS A 310 -7.27 -4.30 16.47
C LYS A 310 -7.11 -4.41 14.95
N MET A 311 -6.09 -3.79 14.35
CA MET A 311 -5.82 -3.92 12.91
C MET A 311 -5.54 -5.37 12.49
N VAL A 312 -4.68 -6.07 13.24
CA VAL A 312 -4.38 -7.49 12.98
C VAL A 312 -5.64 -8.37 13.12
N ALA A 313 -6.54 -8.03 14.04
CA ALA A 313 -7.80 -8.75 14.20
C ALA A 313 -8.79 -8.48 13.05
N MET A 314 -8.83 -7.26 12.52
CA MET A 314 -9.68 -6.90 11.37
C MET A 314 -9.19 -7.51 10.06
N GLU A 315 -7.87 -7.55 9.83
CA GLU A 315 -7.26 -8.17 8.66
C GLU A 315 -6.19 -9.21 9.05
N PRO A 316 -6.62 -10.41 9.47
CA PRO A 316 -5.71 -11.44 9.95
C PRO A 316 -4.88 -12.08 8.85
N LEU A 317 -5.13 -11.79 7.57
CA LEU A 317 -4.34 -12.33 6.46
C LEU A 317 -3.44 -11.29 5.80
N TYR A 318 -3.36 -10.07 6.35
CA TYR A 318 -2.49 -9.03 5.82
C TYR A 318 -1.20 -8.92 6.66
N SER A 319 -0.06 -9.20 6.03
CA SER A 319 1.25 -9.26 6.69
C SER A 319 1.70 -7.90 7.23
N ARG A 320 1.35 -6.81 6.54
CA ARG A 320 1.77 -5.45 6.90
C ARG A 320 1.34 -5.03 8.30
N TYR A 321 0.14 -5.41 8.76
CA TYR A 321 -0.32 -5.04 10.09
C TYR A 321 0.38 -5.82 11.20
N ARG A 322 0.85 -7.04 10.90
CA ARG A 322 1.76 -7.76 11.82
C ARG A 322 3.12 -7.11 11.88
N LEU A 323 3.67 -6.62 10.77
CA LEU A 323 4.92 -5.85 10.78
C LEU A 323 4.80 -4.63 11.69
N GLN A 324 3.70 -3.87 11.57
CA GLN A 324 3.45 -2.70 12.41
C GLN A 324 3.30 -3.06 13.90
N LEU A 325 2.55 -4.11 14.22
CA LEU A 325 2.44 -4.60 15.61
C LEU A 325 3.81 -5.06 16.15
N GLY A 326 4.59 -5.78 15.35
CA GLY A 326 5.95 -6.19 15.71
C GLY A 326 6.87 -5.00 15.98
N GLU A 327 6.77 -3.92 15.19
CA GLU A 327 7.56 -2.70 15.38
C GLU A 327 7.22 -2.01 16.71
N ILE A 328 5.94 -1.99 17.07
CA ILE A 328 5.47 -1.42 18.34
C ILE A 328 5.95 -2.26 19.52
N LEU A 329 5.81 -3.60 19.46
CA LEU A 329 6.29 -4.51 20.49
C LEU A 329 7.81 -4.42 20.66
N LEU A 330 8.55 -4.26 19.55
CA LEU A 330 10.00 -4.05 19.58
C LEU A 330 10.36 -2.74 20.30
N LYS A 331 9.64 -1.64 20.04
CA LYS A 331 9.82 -0.35 20.75
C LYS A 331 9.53 -0.46 22.25
N GLN A 332 8.64 -1.36 22.66
CA GLN A 332 8.38 -1.69 24.07
C GLN A 332 9.39 -2.66 24.68
N ASN A 333 10.43 -3.08 23.95
CA ASN A 333 11.38 -4.13 24.35
C ASN A 333 10.72 -5.51 24.64
N LYS A 334 9.51 -5.77 24.12
CA LYS A 334 8.82 -7.08 24.22
C LYS A 334 9.35 -8.00 23.11
N PHE A 335 10.62 -8.35 23.18
CA PHE A 335 11.35 -9.01 22.08
C PHE A 335 10.78 -10.38 21.71
N GLU A 336 10.37 -11.20 22.69
CA GLU A 336 9.79 -12.52 22.46
C GLU A 336 8.44 -12.44 21.75
N GLU A 337 7.61 -11.46 22.12
CA GLU A 337 6.31 -11.23 21.48
C GLU A 337 6.52 -10.69 20.06
N ALA A 338 7.40 -9.71 19.90
CA ALA A 338 7.75 -9.14 18.60
C ALA A 338 8.26 -10.22 17.64
N ALA A 339 9.19 -11.08 18.08
CA ALA A 339 9.72 -12.19 17.28
C ALA A 339 8.60 -13.14 16.80
N LYS A 340 7.66 -13.48 17.67
CA LYS A 340 6.50 -14.32 17.32
C LYS A 340 5.61 -13.64 16.27
N ILE A 341 5.34 -12.34 16.44
CA ILE A 341 4.52 -11.58 15.50
C ILE A 341 5.20 -11.46 14.14
N TYR A 342 6.49 -11.10 14.08
CA TYR A 342 7.25 -11.05 12.83
C TYR A 342 7.30 -12.41 12.13
N ARG A 343 7.60 -13.50 12.87
CA ARG A 343 7.58 -14.86 12.33
C ARG A 343 6.20 -15.28 11.82
N SER A 344 5.12 -14.74 12.39
CA SER A 344 3.78 -14.99 11.86
C SER A 344 3.50 -14.22 10.56
N ALA A 345 4.10 -13.04 10.36
CA ALA A 345 3.99 -12.28 9.12
C ALA A 345 4.66 -13.01 7.94
N THR A 346 5.80 -13.68 8.18
CA THR A 346 6.52 -14.42 7.13
C THR A 346 5.75 -15.59 6.54
N ARG A 347 4.75 -16.11 7.27
CA ARG A 347 3.87 -17.21 6.80
C ARG A 347 2.79 -16.74 5.85
N LEU A 348 2.54 -15.44 5.77
CA LEU A 348 1.52 -14.85 4.90
C LEU A 348 2.09 -14.42 3.56
N GLY A 349 3.41 -14.25 3.45
CA GLY A 349 4.07 -13.73 2.26
C GLY A 349 4.05 -12.20 2.18
N PRO A 350 4.08 -11.63 0.97
CA PRO A 350 4.24 -10.19 0.79
C PRO A 350 2.96 -9.42 1.19
N PRO A 351 3.08 -8.11 1.51
CA PRO A 351 4.33 -7.34 1.49
C PRO A 351 5.22 -7.57 2.73
N GLY A 352 6.54 -7.47 2.53
CA GLY A 352 7.50 -7.26 3.62
C GLY A 352 7.97 -8.53 4.35
N MET A 353 7.97 -9.69 3.71
CA MET A 353 8.50 -10.92 4.29
C MET A 353 10.00 -10.83 4.63
N ALA A 354 10.80 -10.20 3.76
CA ALA A 354 12.21 -9.90 4.03
C ALA A 354 12.38 -9.05 5.31
N ILE A 355 11.59 -7.98 5.42
CA ILE A 355 11.58 -7.10 6.60
C ILE A 355 11.17 -7.87 7.86
N ALA A 356 10.15 -8.73 7.77
CA ALA A 356 9.72 -9.56 8.89
C ALA A 356 10.84 -10.48 9.39
N TRP A 357 11.56 -11.16 8.49
CA TRP A 357 12.70 -12.00 8.85
C TRP A 357 13.83 -11.19 9.49
N PHE A 358 14.17 -10.05 8.90
CA PHE A 358 15.21 -9.17 9.46
C PHE A 358 14.85 -8.70 10.87
N MET A 359 13.61 -8.24 11.08
CA MET A 359 13.18 -7.74 12.38
C MET A 359 13.04 -8.86 13.41
N ALA A 360 12.62 -10.06 13.02
CA ALA A 360 12.70 -11.24 13.88
C ALA A 360 14.15 -11.53 14.30
N GLY A 361 15.11 -11.42 13.37
CA GLY A 361 16.54 -11.54 13.66
C GLY A 361 17.02 -10.50 14.68
N GLN A 362 16.55 -9.25 14.59
CA GLN A 362 16.84 -8.22 15.58
C GLN A 362 16.27 -8.56 16.96
N CYS A 363 15.05 -9.10 17.04
CA CYS A 363 14.48 -9.56 18.30
C CYS A 363 15.35 -10.67 18.93
N HIS A 364 15.71 -11.69 18.15
CA HIS A 364 16.55 -12.80 18.64
C HIS A 364 17.97 -12.33 19.03
N GLU A 365 18.56 -11.36 18.31
CA GLU A 365 19.83 -10.74 18.70
C GLU A 365 19.73 -10.08 20.07
N ARG A 366 18.62 -9.37 20.37
CA ARG A 366 18.37 -8.73 21.66
C ARG A 366 18.14 -9.74 22.79
N LEU A 367 17.60 -10.91 22.47
CA LEU A 367 17.42 -12.03 23.40
C LEU A 367 18.72 -12.82 23.66
N GLY A 368 19.78 -12.55 22.90
CA GLY A 368 21.04 -13.30 22.99
C GLY A 368 21.03 -14.64 22.25
N GLU A 369 19.98 -14.93 21.49
CA GLU A 369 19.79 -16.13 20.68
C GLU A 369 20.47 -15.92 19.32
N ILE A 370 21.81 -15.87 19.34
CA ILE A 370 22.64 -15.43 18.22
C ILE A 370 22.54 -16.36 17.01
N ASP A 371 22.43 -17.66 17.25
CA ASP A 371 22.21 -18.68 16.22
C ASP A 371 20.91 -18.43 15.44
N ILE A 372 19.79 -18.27 16.17
CA ILE A 372 18.48 -17.99 15.58
C ILE A 372 18.48 -16.62 14.87
N ALA A 373 19.16 -15.63 15.44
CA ALA A 373 19.29 -14.32 14.82
C ALA A 373 19.97 -14.41 13.43
N CYS A 374 21.08 -15.14 13.34
CA CYS A 374 21.78 -15.39 12.07
C CYS A 374 20.89 -16.13 11.05
N ASP A 375 20.14 -17.15 11.47
CA ASP A 375 19.20 -17.87 10.59
C ASP A 375 18.11 -16.94 10.04
N CYS A 376 17.55 -16.07 10.89
CA CYS A 376 16.58 -15.06 10.47
C CYS A 376 17.17 -14.05 9.47
N TYR A 377 18.40 -13.58 9.70
CA TYR A 377 19.06 -12.68 8.75
C TYR A 377 19.38 -13.36 7.42
N LEU A 378 19.76 -14.64 7.42
CA LEU A 378 19.93 -15.43 6.21
C LEU A 378 18.60 -15.59 5.45
N ALA A 379 17.50 -15.87 6.16
CA ALA A 379 16.17 -15.94 5.56
C ALA A 379 15.73 -14.60 4.97
N SER A 380 16.05 -13.47 5.61
CA SER A 380 15.82 -12.14 5.03
C SER A 380 16.58 -11.96 3.71
N LEU A 381 17.84 -12.39 3.65
CA LEU A 381 18.67 -12.27 2.45
C LEU A 381 18.18 -13.19 1.31
N GLN A 382 17.60 -14.34 1.64
CA GLN A 382 16.95 -15.20 0.64
C GLN A 382 15.74 -14.52 0.00
N MET A 383 15.02 -13.68 0.76
CA MET A 383 13.84 -12.95 0.26
C MET A 383 14.18 -11.62 -0.42
N ASP A 384 15.33 -11.05 -0.11
CA ASP A 384 15.88 -9.85 -0.76
C ASP A 384 17.40 -9.96 -0.80
N GLU A 385 17.94 -10.34 -1.97
CA GLU A 385 19.36 -10.57 -2.17
C GLU A 385 20.22 -9.31 -1.99
N LEU A 386 19.59 -8.12 -2.04
CA LEU A 386 20.22 -6.82 -1.88
C LEU A 386 20.13 -6.28 -0.45
N ALA A 387 19.59 -7.06 0.49
CA ALA A 387 19.45 -6.70 1.91
C ALA A 387 20.82 -6.62 2.62
N ILE A 388 21.58 -5.57 2.34
CA ILE A 388 22.93 -5.36 2.89
C ILE A 388 22.94 -5.36 4.42
N SER A 389 21.91 -4.79 5.05
CA SER A 389 21.82 -4.72 6.51
C SER A 389 21.72 -6.10 7.15
N ALA A 390 21.12 -7.08 6.46
CA ALA A 390 21.12 -8.46 6.95
C ALA A 390 22.53 -9.06 6.92
N VAL A 391 23.29 -8.80 5.86
CA VAL A 391 24.68 -9.25 5.73
C VAL A 391 25.59 -8.59 6.78
N GLU A 392 25.43 -7.29 7.02
CA GLU A 392 26.15 -6.56 8.09
C GLU A 392 25.90 -7.19 9.47
N LYS A 393 24.64 -7.53 9.74
CA LYS A 393 24.25 -8.19 10.99
C LYS A 393 24.87 -9.59 11.11
N ILE A 394 24.84 -10.39 10.04
CA ILE A 394 25.50 -11.71 10.03
C ILE A 394 26.99 -11.57 10.24
N ASN A 395 27.66 -10.66 9.53
CA ASN A 395 29.11 -10.45 9.63
C ASN A 395 29.55 -10.07 11.04
N LYS A 396 28.76 -9.22 11.73
CA LYS A 396 28.99 -8.86 13.13
C LYS A 396 28.82 -10.05 14.09
N LEU A 397 27.88 -10.95 13.82
CA LEU A 397 27.47 -12.00 14.75
C LEU A 397 28.18 -13.35 14.51
N ALA A 398 28.53 -13.68 13.27
CA ALA A 398 29.13 -14.96 12.88
C ALA A 398 30.43 -15.32 13.65
N PRO A 399 31.36 -14.37 13.95
CA PRO A 399 32.53 -14.67 14.76
C PRO A 399 32.18 -15.18 16.17
N ARG A 400 31.07 -14.70 16.75
CA ARG A 400 30.62 -15.10 18.09
C ARG A 400 30.09 -16.54 18.10
N LEU A 401 29.70 -17.08 16.95
CA LEU A 401 29.28 -18.47 16.78
C LEU A 401 30.47 -19.42 16.54
N GLY A 402 31.69 -18.90 16.37
CA GLY A 402 32.85 -19.71 15.97
C GLY A 402 32.72 -20.28 14.56
N ASN A 403 31.83 -19.74 13.73
CA ASN A 403 31.58 -20.20 12.36
C ASN A 403 32.44 -19.40 11.37
N SER A 404 33.65 -19.87 11.11
CA SER A 404 34.59 -19.20 10.19
C SER A 404 34.04 -19.12 8.77
N MET A 405 33.40 -20.18 8.27
CA MET A 405 32.79 -20.19 6.95
C MET A 405 31.76 -19.06 6.77
N LEU A 406 30.86 -18.89 7.75
CA LEU A 406 29.84 -17.83 7.70
C LEU A 406 30.46 -16.43 7.83
N THR A 407 31.53 -16.32 8.61
CA THR A 407 32.30 -15.07 8.77
C THR A 407 32.96 -14.66 7.46
N ASP A 408 33.67 -15.58 6.81
CA ASP A 408 34.37 -15.33 5.55
C ASP A 408 33.36 -15.01 4.43
N TRP A 409 32.31 -15.81 4.31
CA TRP A 409 31.25 -15.59 3.32
C TRP A 409 30.56 -14.22 3.50
N SER A 410 30.19 -13.86 4.73
CA SER A 410 29.49 -12.59 4.98
C SER A 410 30.40 -11.38 4.73
N THR A 411 31.70 -11.51 4.96
CA THR A 411 32.70 -10.48 4.63
C THR A 411 32.76 -10.27 3.12
N MET A 412 32.95 -11.35 2.35
CA MET A 412 32.98 -11.30 0.88
C MET A 412 31.67 -10.78 0.29
N ARG A 413 30.52 -11.21 0.81
CA ARG A 413 29.21 -10.77 0.33
C ARG A 413 28.97 -9.29 0.64
N LEU A 414 29.43 -8.80 1.78
CA LEU A 414 29.31 -7.38 2.14
C LEU A 414 30.12 -6.51 1.17
N GLU A 415 31.35 -6.90 0.86
CA GLU A 415 32.20 -6.21 -0.14
C GLU A 415 31.50 -6.18 -1.50
N GLN A 416 31.02 -7.32 -1.99
CA GLN A 416 30.29 -7.42 -3.26
C GLN A 416 29.06 -6.50 -3.28
N LEU A 417 28.25 -6.49 -2.22
CA LEU A 417 27.07 -5.62 -2.15
C LEU A 417 27.48 -4.16 -2.09
N GLN A 418 28.52 -3.79 -1.34
CA GLN A 418 29.02 -2.40 -1.27
C GLN A 418 29.54 -1.90 -2.61
N GLU A 419 30.23 -2.73 -3.39
CA GLU A 419 30.63 -2.40 -4.77
C GLU A 419 29.42 -2.19 -5.68
N GLN A 420 28.43 -3.07 -5.60
CA GLN A 420 27.16 -2.91 -6.31
C GLN A 420 26.42 -1.64 -5.88
N GLN A 421 26.44 -1.28 -4.59
CA GLN A 421 25.89 -0.02 -4.10
C GLN A 421 26.68 1.16 -4.63
N GLY A 422 28.01 1.14 -4.61
CA GLY A 422 28.86 2.21 -5.16
C GLY A 422 28.61 2.46 -6.65
N GLY A 423 28.36 1.39 -7.42
CA GLY A 423 27.91 1.48 -8.81
C GLY A 423 26.46 1.97 -8.97
N MET A 424 25.56 1.58 -8.06
CA MET A 424 24.17 2.04 -8.00
C MET A 424 24.02 3.45 -7.39
N VAL A 425 24.98 4.00 -6.64
CA VAL A 425 24.88 5.39 -6.11
C VAL A 425 24.92 6.41 -7.26
N SER A 426 25.36 6.00 -8.46
CA SER A 426 25.14 6.73 -9.73
C SER A 426 23.66 6.74 -10.21
N LYS A 427 22.80 5.91 -9.64
CA LYS A 427 21.34 5.77 -9.89
C LYS A 427 20.64 5.58 -8.53
N THR A 428 20.47 6.71 -7.85
CA THR A 428 20.04 6.87 -6.46
C THR A 428 19.00 5.85 -5.98
N LYS A 429 19.33 5.16 -4.89
CA LYS A 429 18.46 4.25 -4.15
C LYS A 429 17.40 5.02 -3.35
N THR A 430 16.14 4.61 -3.49
CA THR A 430 15.21 4.67 -2.36
C THR A 430 14.25 3.49 -2.44
N SER A 431 14.27 2.63 -1.42
CA SER A 431 13.25 1.60 -1.30
C SER A 431 11.89 2.24 -1.13
N TYR A 432 10.92 1.78 -1.92
CA TYR A 432 9.53 2.17 -1.79
C TYR A 432 9.04 1.86 -0.37
N ILE A 433 8.79 2.92 0.40
CA ILE A 433 7.98 2.89 1.62
C ILE A 433 6.61 3.45 1.21
N PRO A 434 5.56 2.62 1.05
CA PRO A 434 4.22 3.11 0.76
C PRO A 434 3.80 4.12 1.83
N GLU A 435 3.34 5.29 1.38
CA GLU A 435 2.96 6.43 2.20
C GLU A 435 2.00 6.06 3.32
N ALA A 436 2.58 6.14 4.50
CA ALA A 436 2.01 5.85 5.79
C ALA A 436 3.11 5.95 6.87
N ALA A 437 4.37 5.72 6.49
CA ALA A 437 5.47 5.50 7.44
C ALA A 437 6.58 6.57 7.44
N SER A 438 6.39 7.76 6.86
CA SER A 438 7.44 8.80 6.90
C SER A 438 7.14 9.93 7.89
N ALA A 439 5.91 10.47 7.90
CA ALA A 439 5.64 11.67 8.68
C ALA A 439 5.62 11.46 10.21
N LEU A 440 4.84 10.46 10.64
CA LEU A 440 4.58 10.11 12.04
C LEU A 440 5.72 9.26 12.64
N LYS A 441 6.36 8.41 11.81
CA LYS A 441 7.53 7.62 12.19
C LYS A 441 8.73 8.51 12.56
N LEU A 442 9.08 9.46 11.69
CA LEU A 442 10.21 10.37 11.92
C LEU A 442 9.95 11.38 13.05
N ALA A 443 8.69 11.74 13.31
CA ALA A 443 8.33 12.61 14.43
C ALA A 443 8.40 11.85 15.77
N GLY A 444 7.86 10.63 15.85
CA GLY A 444 7.93 9.80 17.05
C GLY A 444 9.34 9.27 17.36
N GLU A 445 10.17 9.02 16.34
CA GLU A 445 11.58 8.65 16.53
C GLU A 445 12.42 9.78 17.16
N ARG A 446 12.09 11.05 16.87
CA ARG A 446 12.77 12.19 17.51
C ARG A 446 12.44 12.31 19.00
N GLU A 447 11.19 12.11 19.39
CA GLU A 447 10.79 12.21 20.81
C GLU A 447 11.24 10.99 21.63
N LEU A 448 11.23 9.77 21.07
CA LEU A 448 11.70 8.55 21.76
C LEU A 448 13.23 8.44 21.85
N SER A 449 13.98 9.17 21.01
CA SER A 449 15.45 9.25 21.12
C SER A 449 15.95 10.21 22.22
N GLN A 450 15.02 10.94 22.86
CA GLN A 450 15.30 11.92 23.92
C GLN A 450 14.88 11.45 25.33
N ILE A 451 14.41 10.20 25.45
CA ILE A 451 14.12 9.48 26.70
C ILE A 451 15.11 8.31 26.78
#